data_AF-G4WZV2-F1
#
_entry.id   AF-G4WZV2-F1
#
_cell.length_a   1.000
_cell.length_b   1.000
_cell.length_c   1.000
_cell.angle_alpha   90.00
_cell.angle_beta   90.00
_cell.angle_gamma   90.00
#
_symmetry.space_group_name_H-M   'P 1'
#
loop_
_entity.id
_entity.type
_entity.pdbx_description
1 polymer ?
#
loop_
_entity_poly.entity_id
_entity_poly.type
_entity_poly.pdbx_seq_one_letter_code
_entity_poly.pdbx_strand_id
1 'polypeptide(L)'
;VGMLKRVYKDMVKYVSPSVSPMIAAGRVIKTLNSNCKVVFVGPCIAKKAESKNKDIEGDIDFVLTFEEVKNIFESLNINPSELPEDPSTDYASREGRLYARTGGVSISVSEAVAKLFPEKKDLFKSVQANGVIECKKILEKAQNGEVAANFIEGMGCVG
;
A
#
# COMPACT_ATOMS: atom_id res chain seq x y z
N VAL A 1 0.73 -10.09 -0.04
CA VAL A 1 -0.05 -10.90 -1.01
C VAL A 1 0.69 -12.13 -1.52
N GLY A 2 1.95 -12.03 -1.96
CA GLY A 2 2.68 -13.18 -2.54
C GLY A 2 2.76 -14.42 -1.63
N MET A 3 3.05 -14.23 -0.33
CA MET A 3 3.03 -15.32 0.66
C MET A 3 1.65 -15.97 0.77
N LEU A 4 0.59 -15.16 0.92
CA LEU A 4 -0.79 -15.63 1.07
C LEU A 4 -1.21 -16.51 -0.13
N LYS A 5 -0.98 -16.04 -1.36
CA LYS A 5 -1.29 -16.82 -2.59
C LYS A 5 -0.54 -18.15 -2.69
N ARG A 6 0.64 -18.27 -2.08
CA ARG A 6 1.46 -19.49 -2.14
C ARG A 6 1.11 -20.48 -1.03
N VAL A 7 0.89 -19.99 0.19
CA VAL A 7 0.78 -20.80 1.41
C VAL A 7 -0.68 -21.00 1.85
N TYR A 8 -1.53 -19.98 1.71
CA TYR A 8 -2.90 -19.94 2.23
C TYR A 8 -3.91 -19.82 1.08
N LYS A 9 -3.92 -20.81 0.18
CA LYS A 9 -4.70 -20.76 -1.08
C LYS A 9 -6.21 -20.64 -0.85
N ASP A 10 -6.72 -21.31 0.18
CA ASP A 10 -8.10 -21.26 0.66
C ASP A 10 -8.52 -19.86 1.14
N MET A 11 -7.57 -19.05 1.59
CA MET A 11 -7.81 -17.68 2.05
C MET A 11 -7.78 -16.64 0.93
N VAL A 12 -7.30 -16.98 -0.27
CA VAL A 12 -7.15 -16.02 -1.39
C VAL A 12 -8.48 -15.35 -1.75
N LYS A 13 -9.60 -16.06 -1.63
CA LYS A 13 -10.95 -15.54 -1.89
C LYS A 13 -11.37 -14.38 -0.97
N TYR A 14 -10.72 -14.21 0.17
CA TYR A 14 -11.01 -13.12 1.12
C TYR A 14 -10.08 -11.90 0.92
N VAL A 15 -9.09 -12.00 0.02
CA VAL A 15 -8.20 -10.88 -0.29
C VAL A 15 -8.96 -9.85 -1.13
N SER A 16 -8.89 -8.59 -0.73
CA SER A 16 -9.47 -7.49 -1.51
C SER A 16 -8.95 -7.50 -2.95
N PRO A 17 -9.83 -7.36 -3.96
CA PRO A 17 -9.41 -7.27 -5.36
C PRO A 17 -8.78 -5.92 -5.72
N SER A 18 -8.78 -4.95 -4.79
CA SER A 18 -8.23 -3.62 -5.02
C SER A 18 -6.74 -3.68 -5.35
N VAL A 19 -6.35 -2.95 -6.40
CA VAL A 19 -4.94 -2.70 -6.70
C VAL A 19 -4.32 -1.78 -5.65
N SER A 20 -2.99 -1.79 -5.51
CA SER A 20 -2.32 -0.91 -4.57
C SER A 20 -2.36 0.56 -5.02
N PRO A 21 -2.17 1.53 -4.09
CA PRO A 21 -2.17 2.96 -4.42
C PRO A 21 -1.15 3.32 -5.51
N MET A 22 0.00 2.64 -5.55
CA MET A 22 0.99 2.77 -6.63
C MET A 22 0.35 2.58 -8.00
N ILE A 23 -0.37 1.46 -8.18
CA ILE A 23 -0.97 1.09 -9.47
C ILE A 23 -2.17 1.99 -9.79
N ALA A 24 -3.01 2.27 -8.79
CA ALA A 24 -4.15 3.16 -8.97
C ALA A 24 -3.70 4.56 -9.44
N ALA A 25 -2.68 5.13 -8.81
CA ALA A 25 -2.11 6.42 -9.20
C ALA A 25 -1.52 6.38 -10.62
N GLY A 26 -0.74 5.34 -10.96
CA GLY A 26 -0.17 5.18 -12.30
C GLY A 26 -1.22 5.14 -13.40
N ARG A 27 -2.31 4.39 -13.18
CA ARG A 27 -3.45 4.33 -14.11
C ARG A 27 -4.12 5.69 -14.32
N VAL A 28 -4.36 6.43 -13.23
CA VAL A 28 -4.94 7.78 -13.32
C VAL A 28 -4.01 8.71 -14.11
N ILE A 29 -2.71 8.72 -13.80
CA ILE A 29 -1.72 9.57 -14.49
C ILE A 29 -1.67 9.24 -15.99
N LYS A 30 -1.62 7.94 -16.36
CA LYS A 30 -1.59 7.52 -17.77
C LYS A 30 -2.91 7.78 -18.51
N THR A 31 -4.04 7.78 -17.80
CA THR A 31 -5.32 8.19 -18.37
C THR A 31 -5.32 9.68 -18.70
N LEU A 32 -4.72 10.50 -17.84
CA LEU A 32 -4.59 11.94 -18.05
C LEU A 32 -3.53 12.28 -19.12
N ASN A 33 -2.46 11.50 -19.20
CA ASN A 33 -1.41 11.64 -20.20
C ASN A 33 -0.82 10.27 -20.58
N SER A 34 -1.27 9.72 -21.70
CA SER A 34 -0.85 8.40 -22.19
C SER A 34 0.63 8.33 -22.61
N ASN A 35 1.25 9.47 -22.92
CA ASN A 35 2.64 9.54 -23.37
C ASN A 35 3.66 9.71 -22.24
N CYS A 36 3.20 9.85 -20.99
CA CYS A 36 4.08 10.03 -19.84
C CYS A 36 4.78 8.73 -19.41
N LYS A 37 5.92 8.90 -18.74
CA LYS A 37 6.57 7.84 -17.96
C LYS A 37 6.21 8.02 -16.49
N VAL A 38 5.78 6.94 -15.85
CA VAL A 38 5.41 6.93 -14.43
C VAL A 38 6.51 6.23 -13.64
N VAL A 39 7.12 6.99 -12.72
CA VAL A 39 8.14 6.50 -11.78
C VAL A 39 7.52 6.49 -10.39
N PHE A 40 7.37 5.29 -9.81
CA PHE A 40 7.02 5.17 -8.40
C PHE A 40 8.28 5.18 -7.54
N VAL A 41 8.26 5.97 -6.48
CA VAL A 41 9.34 6.04 -5.48
C VAL A 41 8.78 5.60 -4.14
N GLY A 42 9.39 4.59 -3.51
CA GLY A 42 8.91 4.10 -2.22
C GLY A 42 9.89 3.23 -1.45
N PRO A 43 9.56 2.83 -0.22
CA PRO A 43 10.47 2.09 0.65
C PRO A 43 10.58 0.60 0.32
N CYS A 44 9.70 0.08 -0.54
CA CYS A 44 9.43 -1.36 -0.62
C CYS A 44 9.93 -1.98 -1.93
N ILE A 45 10.88 -2.92 -1.81
CA ILE A 45 11.40 -3.70 -2.95
C ILE A 45 10.29 -4.56 -3.59
N ALA A 46 9.30 -5.01 -2.81
CA ALA A 46 8.22 -5.85 -3.34
C ALA A 46 7.40 -5.14 -4.45
N LYS A 47 7.40 -3.80 -4.48
CA LYS A 47 6.75 -3.01 -5.54
C LYS A 47 7.40 -3.18 -6.91
N LYS A 48 8.70 -3.49 -6.96
CA LYS A 48 9.40 -3.86 -8.20
C LYS A 48 8.90 -5.18 -8.79
N ALA A 49 8.52 -6.13 -7.92
CA ALA A 49 7.90 -7.37 -8.36
C ALA A 49 6.43 -7.16 -8.74
N GLU A 50 5.68 -6.35 -7.98
CA GLU A 50 4.27 -6.06 -8.24
C GLU A 50 4.04 -5.39 -9.60
N SER A 51 4.89 -4.42 -9.97
CA SER A 51 4.82 -3.72 -11.27
C SER A 51 5.11 -4.62 -12.49
N LYS A 52 5.72 -5.79 -12.28
CA LYS A 52 6.00 -6.78 -13.34
C LYS A 52 4.92 -7.85 -13.47
N ASN A 53 3.85 -7.79 -12.69
CA ASN A 53 2.74 -8.72 -12.84
C ASN A 53 2.03 -8.43 -14.17
N LYS A 54 1.70 -9.48 -14.93
CA LYS A 54 1.07 -9.36 -16.26
C LYS A 54 -0.21 -8.51 -16.27
N ASP A 55 -1.01 -8.59 -15.20
CA ASP A 55 -2.28 -7.84 -15.08
C ASP A 55 -2.10 -6.34 -14.77
N ILE A 56 -0.84 -5.91 -14.59
CA ILE A 56 -0.43 -4.57 -14.12
C ILE A 56 0.65 -3.97 -15.04
N GLU A 57 1.23 -4.79 -15.92
CA GLU A 57 2.32 -4.39 -16.80
C GLU A 57 1.91 -3.19 -17.67
N GLY A 58 2.74 -2.15 -17.66
CA GLY A 58 2.46 -0.89 -18.36
C GLY A 58 1.81 0.21 -17.51
N ASP A 59 1.29 -0.09 -16.32
CA ASP A 59 0.74 0.92 -15.40
C ASP A 59 1.83 1.78 -14.75
N ILE A 60 3.00 1.19 -14.49
CA ILE A 60 4.18 1.82 -13.88
C ILE A 60 5.42 1.49 -14.72
N ASP A 61 6.14 2.51 -15.19
CA ASP A 61 7.33 2.31 -16.03
C ASP A 61 8.56 1.95 -15.19
N PHE A 62 8.72 2.62 -14.03
CA PHE A 62 9.87 2.40 -13.15
C PHE A 62 9.46 2.41 -11.68
N VAL A 63 10.18 1.62 -10.88
CA VAL A 63 10.06 1.59 -9.43
C VAL A 63 11.44 1.81 -8.83
N LEU A 64 11.61 2.90 -8.08
CA LEU A 64 12.83 3.24 -7.36
C LEU A 64 12.63 3.11 -5.86
N THR A 65 13.66 2.62 -5.17
CA THR A 65 13.72 2.69 -3.70
C THR A 65 14.21 4.06 -3.24
N PHE A 66 13.95 4.40 -1.97
CA PHE A 66 14.54 5.61 -1.37
C PHE A 66 16.07 5.61 -1.39
N GLU A 67 16.70 4.44 -1.27
CA GLU A 67 18.16 4.31 -1.38
C GLU A 67 18.65 4.61 -2.79
N GLU A 68 17.97 4.13 -3.82
CA GLU A 68 18.32 4.45 -5.22
C GLU A 68 18.17 5.94 -5.52
N VAL A 69 17.09 6.57 -5.02
CA VAL A 69 16.89 8.02 -5.18
C VAL A 69 17.96 8.81 -4.43
N LYS A 70 18.32 8.39 -3.22
CA LYS A 70 19.42 9.00 -2.45
C LYS A 70 20.73 8.96 -3.24
N ASN A 71 21.08 7.81 -3.82
CA ASN A 71 22.31 7.67 -4.62
C ASN A 71 22.29 8.58 -5.87
N ILE A 72 21.12 8.77 -6.50
CA ILE A 72 20.95 9.71 -7.61
C ILE A 72 21.21 11.15 -7.13
N PHE A 73 20.64 11.56 -6.00
CA PHE A 73 20.86 12.90 -5.44
C PHE A 73 22.33 13.14 -5.09
N GLU A 74 23.00 12.18 -4.45
CA GLU A 74 24.43 12.27 -4.13
C GLU A 74 25.28 12.40 -5.40
N SER A 75 24.99 11.59 -6.43
CA SER A 75 25.74 11.62 -7.70
C SER A 75 25.57 12.94 -8.46
N LEU A 76 24.43 13.61 -8.27
CA LEU A 76 24.11 14.90 -8.89
C LEU A 76 24.44 16.10 -7.99
N ASN A 77 25.03 15.87 -6.80
CA ASN A 77 25.26 16.89 -5.77
C ASN A 77 24.00 17.69 -5.41
N ILE A 78 22.84 17.02 -5.31
CA ILE A 78 21.58 17.61 -4.89
C ILE A 78 21.41 17.35 -3.39
N ASN A 79 21.26 18.41 -2.59
CA ASN A 79 20.90 18.31 -1.18
C ASN A 79 19.45 18.76 -0.94
N PRO A 80 18.49 17.83 -0.76
CA PRO A 80 17.08 18.19 -0.56
C PRO A 80 16.83 19.11 0.63
N SER A 81 17.65 19.07 1.69
CA SER A 81 17.46 19.92 2.87
C SER A 81 17.81 21.39 2.64
N GLU A 82 18.52 21.70 1.56
CA GLU A 82 18.91 23.06 1.19
C GLU A 82 17.99 23.67 0.13
N LEU A 83 17.07 22.87 -0.43
CA LEU A 83 16.11 23.35 -1.41
C LEU A 83 15.00 24.16 -0.71
N PRO A 84 14.49 25.22 -1.36
CA PRO A 84 13.34 25.95 -0.85
C PRO A 84 12.13 25.01 -0.74
N GLU A 85 11.29 25.23 0.28
CA GLU A 85 10.04 24.50 0.43
C GLU A 85 9.12 24.75 -0.77
N ASP A 86 8.44 23.70 -1.23
CA ASP A 86 7.33 23.82 -2.17
C ASP A 86 6.02 24.00 -1.38
N PRO A 87 5.34 25.16 -1.48
CA PRO A 87 4.10 25.42 -0.75
C PRO A 87 2.88 24.72 -1.37
N SER A 88 3.05 23.86 -2.39
CA SER A 88 1.98 23.16 -3.10
C SER A 88 0.88 22.63 -2.18
N THR A 89 -0.37 22.89 -2.55
CA THR A 89 -1.56 22.44 -1.82
C THR A 89 -1.98 21.01 -2.16
N ASP A 90 -1.27 20.33 -3.06
CA ASP A 90 -1.55 18.94 -3.49
C ASP A 90 -1.13 17.91 -2.42
N TYR A 91 -1.53 18.17 -1.18
CA TYR A 91 -1.30 17.23 -0.09
C TYR A 91 -2.29 16.07 -0.19
N ALA A 92 -1.75 14.86 -0.17
CA ALA A 92 -2.53 13.65 0.07
C ALA A 92 -3.39 13.83 1.34
N SER A 93 -4.60 13.27 1.36
CA SER A 93 -5.44 13.32 2.56
C SER A 93 -4.74 12.66 3.77
N ARG A 94 -5.25 12.92 4.98
CA ARG A 94 -4.71 12.29 6.20
C ARG A 94 -4.69 10.77 6.08
N GLU A 95 -5.78 10.20 5.58
CA GLU A 95 -5.98 8.77 5.32
C GLU A 95 -4.95 8.25 4.30
N GLY A 96 -4.74 9.00 3.21
CA GLY A 96 -3.72 8.68 2.22
C GLY A 96 -2.30 8.62 2.80
N ARG A 97 -1.96 9.56 3.69
CA ARG A 97 -0.64 9.58 4.37
C ARG A 97 -0.43 8.44 5.36
N LEU A 98 -1.51 7.89 5.92
CA LEU A 98 -1.43 6.80 6.89
C LEU A 98 -1.14 5.45 6.24
N TYR A 99 -1.40 5.27 4.94
CA TYR A 99 -1.29 3.98 4.24
C TYR A 99 0.01 3.20 4.50
N ALA A 100 1.14 3.91 4.60
CA ALA A 100 2.45 3.29 4.77
C ALA A 100 2.77 2.85 6.22
N ARG A 101 1.90 3.16 7.19
CA ARG A 101 2.07 2.78 8.60
C ARG A 101 1.21 1.57 8.91
N THR A 102 1.70 0.68 9.79
CA THR A 102 0.87 -0.39 10.33
C THR A 102 -0.39 0.21 10.97
N GLY A 103 -1.56 -0.30 10.56
CA GLY A 103 -2.86 0.14 11.01
C GLY A 103 -3.46 1.31 10.25
N GLY A 104 -2.67 1.98 9.40
CA GLY A 104 -3.13 3.13 8.65
C GLY A 104 -4.19 2.78 7.60
N VAL A 105 -4.13 1.57 7.03
CA VAL A 105 -5.16 1.09 6.10
C VAL A 105 -6.47 0.85 6.86
N SER A 106 -6.41 0.18 8.00
CA SER A 106 -7.57 -0.09 8.86
C SER A 106 -8.26 1.21 9.29
N ILE A 107 -7.50 2.22 9.72
CA ILE A 107 -8.02 3.55 10.08
C ILE A 107 -8.71 4.17 8.87
N SER A 108 -8.04 4.20 7.71
CA SER A 108 -8.58 4.80 6.48
C SER A 108 -9.89 4.14 6.03
N VAL A 109 -9.97 2.80 6.11
CA VAL A 109 -11.20 2.06 5.79
C VAL A 109 -12.29 2.32 6.82
N SER A 110 -11.96 2.33 8.11
CA SER A 110 -12.92 2.62 9.19
C SER A 110 -13.56 4.01 9.01
N GLU A 111 -12.76 5.02 8.67
CA GLU A 111 -13.23 6.38 8.46
C GLU A 111 -14.06 6.50 7.17
N ALA A 112 -13.66 5.80 6.10
CA ALA A 112 -14.46 5.72 4.89
C ALA A 112 -15.82 5.06 5.15
N VAL A 113 -15.88 3.99 5.94
CA VAL A 113 -17.14 3.34 6.36
C VAL A 113 -17.99 4.31 7.19
N ALA A 114 -17.41 4.98 8.19
CA ALA A 114 -18.14 5.93 9.02
C ALA A 114 -18.71 7.12 8.23
N LYS A 115 -18.02 7.54 7.16
CA LYS A 115 -18.47 8.63 6.29
C LYS A 115 -19.54 8.20 5.28
N LEU A 116 -19.36 7.03 4.66
CA LEU A 116 -20.24 6.54 3.60
C LEU A 116 -21.47 5.80 4.13
N PHE A 117 -21.32 5.11 5.26
CA PHE A 117 -22.32 4.27 5.91
C PHE A 117 -22.29 4.49 7.44
N PRO A 118 -22.69 5.67 7.94
CA PRO A 118 -22.61 6.02 9.35
C PRO A 118 -23.30 5.00 10.29
N GLU A 119 -24.38 4.37 9.81
CA GLU A 119 -25.15 3.35 10.51
C GLU A 119 -24.41 2.01 10.68
N LYS A 120 -23.34 1.78 9.90
CA LYS A 120 -22.53 0.56 9.92
C LYS A 120 -21.17 0.73 10.59
N LYS A 121 -20.85 1.92 11.11
CA LYS A 121 -19.53 2.22 11.68
C LYS A 121 -19.12 1.22 12.77
N ASP A 122 -20.06 0.79 13.62
CA ASP A 122 -19.81 -0.08 14.76
C ASP A 122 -19.68 -1.57 14.34
N LEU A 123 -20.01 -1.89 13.09
CA LEU A 123 -19.83 -3.22 12.52
C LEU A 123 -18.38 -3.45 12.06
N PHE A 124 -17.62 -2.40 11.76
CA PHE A 124 -16.24 -2.54 11.29
C PHE A 124 -15.31 -2.90 12.45
N LYS A 125 -14.70 -4.09 12.39
CA LYS A 125 -13.75 -4.58 13.38
C LYS A 125 -12.49 -5.02 12.66
N SER A 126 -11.42 -4.25 12.81
CA SER A 126 -10.13 -4.55 12.21
C SER A 126 -9.15 -5.16 13.20
N VAL A 127 -8.30 -6.05 12.70
CA VAL A 127 -7.09 -6.50 13.40
C VAL A 127 -5.89 -6.34 12.47
N GLN A 128 -4.72 -6.11 13.06
CA GLN A 128 -3.51 -5.76 12.34
C GLN A 128 -2.40 -6.76 12.64
N ALA A 129 -1.57 -7.03 11.63
CA ALA A 129 -0.33 -7.77 11.77
C ALA A 129 0.75 -7.13 10.90
N ASN A 130 1.97 -7.08 11.39
CA ASN A 130 3.12 -6.57 10.65
C ASN A 130 4.31 -7.51 10.75
N GLY A 131 5.10 -7.55 9.68
CA GLY A 131 6.10 -8.59 9.48
C GLY A 131 5.50 -9.95 9.16
N VAL A 132 6.33 -10.81 8.57
CA VAL A 132 5.94 -12.13 8.08
C VAL A 132 5.43 -13.05 9.21
N ILE A 133 6.04 -12.97 10.39
CA ILE A 133 5.73 -13.84 11.53
C ILE A 133 4.31 -13.57 12.05
N GLU A 134 3.98 -12.32 12.35
CA GLU A 134 2.64 -11.97 12.85
C GLU A 134 1.58 -12.16 11.77
N CYS A 135 1.91 -11.88 10.51
CA CYS A 135 1.01 -12.17 9.39
C CYS A 135 0.65 -13.65 9.30
N LYS A 136 1.60 -14.56 9.53
CA LYS A 136 1.30 -16.01 9.55
C LYS A 136 0.42 -16.38 10.72
N LYS A 137 0.77 -15.94 11.94
CA LYS A 137 0.00 -16.21 13.15
C LYS A 137 -1.46 -15.77 13.02
N ILE A 138 -1.69 -14.58 12.45
CA ILE A 138 -3.06 -14.06 12.32
C ILE A 138 -3.86 -14.77 11.23
N LEU A 139 -3.22 -15.18 10.14
CA LEU A 139 -3.87 -15.98 9.09
C LEU A 139 -4.23 -17.36 9.60
N GLU A 140 -3.36 -18.01 10.39
CA GLU A 140 -3.66 -19.30 11.03
C GLU A 140 -4.85 -19.20 12.00
N LYS A 141 -4.87 -18.18 12.86
CA LYS A 141 -6.02 -17.90 13.71
C LYS A 141 -7.30 -17.67 12.90
N ALA A 142 -7.20 -16.95 11.78
CA ALA A 142 -8.35 -16.68 10.92
C ALA A 142 -8.87 -17.96 10.25
N GLN A 143 -8.00 -18.87 9.82
CA GLN A 143 -8.41 -20.19 9.28
C GLN A 143 -9.15 -21.03 10.31
N ASN A 144 -8.75 -20.96 11.58
CA ASN A 144 -9.40 -21.66 12.69
C ASN A 144 -10.68 -20.96 13.20
N GLY A 145 -11.05 -19.79 12.65
CA GLY A 145 -12.19 -19.02 13.13
C GLY A 145 -11.96 -18.33 14.48
N GLU A 146 -10.70 -18.16 14.90
CA GLU A 146 -10.31 -17.58 16.20
C GLU A 146 -10.16 -16.05 16.17
N VAL A 147 -10.40 -15.41 15.02
CA VAL A 147 -10.26 -13.96 14.84
C VAL A 147 -11.61 -13.28 15.00
N ALA A 148 -11.75 -12.47 16.06
CA ALA A 148 -12.93 -11.65 16.32
C ALA A 148 -12.93 -10.31 15.55
N ALA A 149 -12.63 -10.35 14.25
CA ALA A 149 -12.55 -9.20 13.36
C ALA A 149 -13.10 -9.56 11.97
N ASN A 150 -13.63 -8.57 11.24
CA ASN A 150 -14.09 -8.73 9.85
C ASN A 150 -13.19 -8.05 8.83
N PHE A 151 -12.10 -7.44 9.28
CA PHE A 151 -11.04 -6.89 8.43
C PHE A 151 -9.67 -7.23 9.01
N ILE A 152 -8.76 -7.74 8.18
CA ILE A 152 -7.38 -8.04 8.57
C ILE A 152 -6.44 -7.20 7.72
N GLU A 153 -5.64 -6.37 8.36
CA GLU A 153 -4.54 -5.66 7.74
C GLU A 153 -3.23 -6.41 7.97
N GLY A 154 -2.55 -6.77 6.89
CA GLY A 154 -1.25 -7.46 6.93
C GLY A 154 -0.16 -6.68 6.21
N MET A 155 0.81 -6.18 6.97
CA MET A 155 2.00 -5.50 6.45
C MET A 155 3.19 -6.45 6.39
N GLY A 156 3.89 -6.49 5.26
CA GLY A 156 5.01 -7.43 5.06
C GLY A 156 6.27 -7.07 5.88
N CYS A 157 6.45 -5.79 6.19
CA CYS A 157 7.53 -5.26 7.01
C CYS A 157 7.02 -4.94 8.42
N VAL A 158 7.95 -4.85 9.38
CA VAL A 158 7.65 -4.36 10.73
C VAL A 158 7.77 -2.83 10.73
N GLY A 159 6.79 -2.15 11.33
CA GLY A 159 6.64 -0.69 11.31
C GLY A 159 5.42 -0.25 10.51
#